data_AF-A0A377DEB2-F1
#
_entry.id   AF-A0A377DEB2-F1
#
_cell.length_a   1.000
_cell.length_b   1.000
_cell.length_c   1.000
_cell.angle_alpha   90.00
_cell.angle_beta   90.00
_cell.angle_gamma   90.00
#
_symmetry.space_group_name_H-M   'P 1'
#
loop_
_entity.id
_entity.type
_entity.pdbx_description
1 polymer ?
#
loop_
_entity_poly.entity_id
_entity_poly.type
_entity_poly.pdbx_seq_one_letter_code
_entity_poly.pdbx_strand_id
1 'polypeptide(L)'
;MLNSFKLSLQYILPKLWLTRLAGWGASKRAGWLTKLVIDLFVKYYKVDMKEAQKPDTASYRTFNEFFVRPLRDEVRPIDTDPNVLVMPADGVISQLGKIEEDKILQAKGHNYSLEALLAGNYLMADLFRNGTFVTTYLSPRDYHRVHMPCNGILREMIYVPGDLFSVNHLTAQNVPNLFCP
;
A
#
# COMPACT_ATOMS: atom_id res chain seq x y z
N MET A 1 -14.99 13.81 17.44
CA MET A 1 -14.18 15.06 17.32
C MET A 1 -12.78 14.79 16.77
N LEU A 2 -11.96 13.91 17.37
CA LEU A 2 -10.60 13.65 16.88
C LEU A 2 -10.52 13.12 15.44
N ASN A 3 -11.44 12.23 15.04
CA ASN A 3 -11.48 11.70 13.67
C ASN A 3 -11.81 12.78 12.64
N SER A 4 -12.80 13.64 12.93
CA SER A 4 -13.13 14.79 12.09
C SER A 4 -11.94 15.73 11.93
N PHE A 5 -11.20 15.99 13.02
CA PHE A 5 -9.97 16.79 12.97
C PHE A 5 -8.88 16.15 12.09
N LYS A 6 -8.66 14.83 12.21
CA LYS A 6 -7.72 14.10 11.34
C LYS A 6 -8.13 14.17 9.87
N LEU A 7 -9.43 14.09 9.57
CA LEU A 7 -9.94 14.25 8.21
C LEU A 7 -9.70 15.68 7.69
N SER A 8 -10.06 16.72 8.46
CA SER A 8 -9.78 18.11 8.08
C SER A 8 -8.29 18.35 7.79
N LEU A 9 -7.41 17.73 8.59
CA LEU A 9 -5.97 17.80 8.35
C LEU A 9 -5.57 17.15 7.01
N GLN A 10 -6.17 16.01 6.63
CA GLN A 10 -5.94 15.39 5.32
C GLN A 10 -6.36 16.29 4.16
N TYR A 11 -7.45 17.05 4.31
CA TYR A 11 -7.90 17.98 3.27
C TYR A 11 -7.00 19.22 3.15
N ILE A 12 -6.52 19.77 4.26
CA ILE A 12 -5.80 21.06 4.28
C ILE A 12 -4.29 20.89 4.03
N LEU A 13 -3.68 19.78 4.46
CA LEU A 13 -2.23 19.63 4.34
C LEU A 13 -1.77 19.60 2.87
N PRO A 14 -0.64 20.26 2.54
CA PRO A 14 -0.02 20.19 1.23
C PRO A 14 0.70 18.85 1.04
N LYS A 15 -0.09 17.80 0.84
CA LYS A 15 0.32 16.38 0.77
C LYS A 15 1.50 16.14 -0.18
N LEU A 16 1.49 16.76 -1.35
CA LEU A 16 2.57 16.64 -2.34
C LEU A 16 3.92 17.18 -1.81
N TRP A 17 3.92 18.36 -1.18
CA TRP A 17 5.13 18.95 -0.63
C TRP A 17 5.69 18.13 0.54
N LEU A 18 4.80 17.63 1.40
CA LEU A 18 5.20 16.72 2.49
C LEU A 18 5.79 15.42 1.95
N THR A 19 5.21 14.86 0.88
CA THR A 19 5.73 13.65 0.23
C THR A 19 7.12 13.89 -0.36
N ARG A 20 7.32 15.01 -1.05
CA ARG A 20 8.63 15.39 -1.60
C ARG A 20 9.67 15.61 -0.51
N LEU A 21 9.29 16.29 0.58
CA LEU A 21 10.18 16.53 1.73
C LEU A 21 10.56 15.21 2.42
N ALA A 22 9.59 14.34 2.65
CA ALA A 22 9.80 13.02 3.24
C ALA A 22 10.71 12.17 2.35
N GLY A 23 10.46 12.12 1.03
CA GLY A 23 11.31 11.38 0.08
C GLY A 23 12.72 11.96 -0.03
N TRP A 24 12.87 13.28 0.02
CA TRP A 24 14.17 13.93 0.08
C TRP A 24 14.93 13.50 1.35
N GLY A 25 14.31 13.58 2.52
CA GLY A 25 14.93 13.18 3.78
C GLY A 25 15.26 11.67 3.82
N ALA A 26 14.30 10.83 3.41
CA ALA A 26 14.42 9.38 3.44
C ALA A 26 15.45 8.82 2.45
N SER A 27 15.86 9.59 1.44
CA SER A 27 16.92 9.25 0.50
C SER A 27 18.32 9.73 0.92
N LYS A 28 18.43 10.57 1.95
CA LYS A 28 19.74 11.03 2.46
C LYS A 28 20.41 9.97 3.33
N ARG A 29 21.72 9.81 3.13
CA ARG A 29 22.60 8.97 3.94
C ARG A 29 23.15 9.79 5.09
N ALA A 30 22.45 9.79 6.22
CA ALA A 30 22.77 10.62 7.39
C ALA A 30 23.31 9.80 8.58
N GLY A 31 23.77 8.57 8.33
CA GLY A 31 24.45 7.72 9.32
C GLY A 31 23.64 7.55 10.61
N TRP A 32 24.13 8.11 11.72
CA TRP A 32 23.49 8.02 13.04
C TRP A 32 22.06 8.57 13.06
N LEU A 33 21.77 9.63 12.30
CA LEU A 33 20.44 10.22 12.25
C LEU A 33 19.45 9.29 11.54
N THR A 34 19.89 8.66 10.44
CA THR A 34 19.10 7.65 9.74
C THR A 34 18.77 6.49 10.67
N LYS A 35 19.76 5.97 11.41
CA LYS A 35 19.56 4.90 12.39
C LYS A 35 18.57 5.32 13.48
N LEU A 36 18.69 6.52 14.04
CA LEU A 36 17.77 7.02 15.06
C LEU A 36 16.31 7.06 14.55
N VAL A 37 16.10 7.56 13.33
CA VAL A 37 14.77 7.59 12.71
C VAL A 37 14.21 6.18 12.51
N ILE A 38 15.04 5.24 12.04
CA ILE A 38 14.65 3.83 11.90
C ILE A 38 14.28 3.22 13.26
N ASP A 39 15.09 3.41 14.30
CA ASP A 39 14.84 2.84 15.63
C ASP A 39 13.54 3.39 16.25
N LEU A 40 13.28 4.70 16.10
CA LEU A 40 12.02 5.31 16.53
C LEU A 40 10.84 4.73 15.75
N PHE A 41 10.98 4.54 14.45
CA PHE A 41 9.96 3.96 13.60
C PHE A 41 9.66 2.50 13.99
N VAL A 42 10.70 1.67 14.18
CA VAL A 42 10.59 0.28 14.64
C VAL A 42 9.86 0.22 15.97
N LYS A 43 10.21 1.08 16.92
CA LYS A 43 9.57 1.13 18.24
C LYS A 43 8.11 1.57 18.17
N TYR A 44 7.81 2.62 17.41
CA TYR A 44 6.46 3.18 17.32
C TYR A 44 5.49 2.26 16.57
N TYR A 45 5.91 1.75 15.41
CA TYR A 45 5.09 0.85 14.59
C TYR A 45 5.24 -0.64 14.95
N LYS A 46 6.10 -0.97 15.93
CA LYS A 46 6.36 -2.35 16.38
C LYS A 46 6.79 -3.26 15.21
N VAL A 47 7.70 -2.75 14.38
CA VAL A 47 8.26 -3.50 13.24
C VAL A 47 8.99 -4.74 13.74
N ASP A 48 8.68 -5.90 13.17
CA ASP A 48 9.42 -7.12 13.49
C ASP A 48 10.71 -7.21 12.66
N MET A 49 11.82 -6.88 13.30
CA MET A 49 13.14 -6.97 12.67
C MET A 49 13.68 -8.39 12.60
N LYS A 50 13.08 -9.37 13.29
CA LYS A 50 13.51 -10.77 13.23
C LYS A 50 13.15 -11.44 11.90
N GLU A 51 12.17 -10.91 11.19
CA GLU A 51 11.81 -11.38 9.85
C GLU A 51 12.70 -10.78 8.76
N ALA A 52 13.34 -9.63 9.02
CA ALA A 52 14.19 -8.96 8.05
C ALA A 52 15.48 -9.76 7.79
N GLN A 53 15.96 -9.77 6.54
CA GLN A 53 17.26 -10.36 6.19
C GLN A 53 18.43 -9.68 6.91
N LYS A 54 18.27 -8.38 7.21
CA LYS A 54 19.22 -7.56 7.98
C LYS A 54 18.54 -7.04 9.24
N PRO A 55 18.50 -7.82 10.35
CA PRO A 55 17.79 -7.41 11.56
C PRO A 55 18.37 -6.15 12.23
N ASP A 56 19.67 -5.89 12.05
CA ASP A 56 20.33 -4.71 12.61
C ASP A 56 19.95 -3.44 11.85
N THR A 57 19.27 -2.52 12.53
CA THR A 57 18.83 -1.22 11.99
C THR A 57 19.99 -0.33 11.53
N ALA A 58 21.20 -0.54 12.04
CA ALA A 58 22.40 0.18 11.59
C ALA A 58 22.85 -0.24 10.18
N SER A 59 22.36 -1.37 9.66
CA SER A 59 22.76 -1.91 8.36
C SER A 59 22.19 -1.15 7.15
N TYR A 60 21.22 -0.25 7.38
CA TYR A 60 20.52 0.48 6.34
C TYR A 60 21.12 1.89 6.18
N ARG A 61 21.49 2.26 4.94
CA ARG A 61 22.16 3.54 4.65
C ARG A 61 21.18 4.71 4.61
N THR A 62 19.93 4.45 4.26
CA THR A 62 18.85 5.43 4.15
C THR A 62 17.56 4.87 4.75
N PHE A 63 16.61 5.73 5.09
CA PHE A 63 15.32 5.27 5.57
C PHE A 63 14.55 4.53 4.46
N ASN A 64 14.66 4.95 3.19
CA ASN A 64 14.05 4.23 2.08
C ASN A 64 14.59 2.80 1.92
N GLU A 65 15.90 2.58 2.14
CA GLU A 65 16.48 1.22 2.11
C GLU A 65 15.86 0.32 3.20
N PHE A 66 15.63 0.88 4.40
CA PHE A 66 14.92 0.20 5.47
C PHE A 66 13.44 -0.04 5.16
N PHE A 67 12.76 0.94 4.56
CA PHE A 67 11.33 0.84 4.25
C PHE A 67 11.05 -0.31 3.27
N VAL A 68 11.94 -0.50 2.28
CA VAL A 68 11.91 -1.64 1.35
C VAL A 68 12.84 -2.79 1.77
N ARG A 69 13.08 -2.97 3.07
CA ARG A 69 13.98 -4.01 3.60
C ARG A 69 13.63 -5.40 3.03
N PRO A 70 14.63 -6.21 2.64
CA PRO A 70 14.38 -7.61 2.30
C PRO A 70 13.99 -8.41 3.56
N LEU A 71 13.09 -9.38 3.38
CA LEU A 71 12.81 -10.41 4.38
C LEU A 71 13.78 -11.59 4.20
N ARG A 72 13.90 -12.44 5.22
CA ARG A 72 14.57 -13.74 5.08
C ARG A 72 13.76 -14.62 4.12
N ASP A 73 14.42 -15.57 3.47
CA ASP A 73 13.76 -16.37 2.41
C ASP A 73 12.78 -17.40 3.01
N GLU A 74 13.07 -17.86 4.22
CA GLU A 74 12.33 -18.92 4.93
C GLU A 74 11.04 -18.46 5.64
N VAL A 75 10.83 -17.16 5.79
CA VAL A 75 9.74 -16.58 6.63
C VAL A 75 8.42 -16.39 5.87
N ARG A 76 8.44 -16.58 4.55
CA ARG A 76 7.26 -16.55 3.69
C ARG A 76 7.28 -17.73 2.69
N PRO A 77 7.11 -18.97 3.16
CA PRO A 77 6.98 -20.11 2.25
C PRO A 77 5.75 -19.93 1.34
N ILE A 78 5.92 -20.19 0.05
CA ILE A 78 4.87 -20.05 -0.97
C ILE A 78 4.11 -21.37 -1.08
N ASP A 79 2.79 -21.30 -1.21
CA ASP A 79 1.95 -22.47 -1.50
C ASP A 79 2.41 -23.14 -2.82
N THR A 80 2.50 -24.46 -2.81
CA THR A 80 3.00 -25.23 -3.95
C THR A 80 1.90 -25.73 -4.89
N ASP A 81 0.63 -25.60 -4.52
CA ASP A 81 -0.49 -26.00 -5.39
C ASP A 81 -0.58 -25.05 -6.60
N PRO A 82 -0.38 -25.56 -7.84
CA PRO A 82 -0.40 -24.72 -9.04
C PRO A 82 -1.79 -24.14 -9.36
N ASN A 83 -2.86 -24.58 -8.68
CA ASN A 83 -4.22 -24.08 -8.86
C ASN A 83 -4.66 -23.10 -7.77
N VAL A 84 -3.78 -22.78 -6.81
CA VAL A 84 -4.06 -21.83 -5.73
C VAL A 84 -3.37 -20.50 -6.03
N LEU A 85 -4.11 -19.39 -5.86
CA LEU A 85 -3.54 -18.05 -5.86
C LEU A 85 -2.98 -17.73 -4.48
N VAL A 86 -1.77 -17.16 -4.42
CA VAL A 86 -1.16 -16.73 -3.16
C VAL A 86 -1.37 -15.24 -2.92
N MET A 87 -1.23 -14.81 -1.66
CA MET A 87 -1.35 -13.40 -1.31
C MET A 87 -0.14 -12.61 -1.85
N PRO A 88 -0.36 -11.43 -2.47
CA PRO A 88 0.71 -10.67 -3.09
C PRO A 88 1.54 -9.84 -2.11
N ALA A 89 1.03 -9.57 -0.89
CA ALA A 89 1.71 -8.70 0.08
C ALA A 89 1.32 -9.02 1.53
N ASP A 90 2.21 -8.65 2.45
CA ASP A 90 1.91 -8.60 3.88
C ASP A 90 0.99 -7.41 4.19
N GLY A 91 -0.02 -7.61 5.02
CA GLY A 91 -0.92 -6.53 5.43
C GLY A 91 -2.26 -7.07 5.95
N VAL A 92 -3.31 -6.28 5.77
CA VAL A 92 -4.68 -6.67 6.12
C VAL A 92 -5.61 -6.49 4.93
N ILE A 93 -6.59 -7.38 4.79
CA ILE A 93 -7.63 -7.21 3.78
C ILE A 93 -8.55 -6.08 4.24
N SER A 94 -8.64 -5.02 3.44
CA SER A 94 -9.57 -3.90 3.64
C SER A 94 -10.98 -4.32 3.24
N GLN A 95 -11.14 -4.79 2.01
CA GLN A 95 -12.40 -5.29 1.44
C GLN A 95 -12.07 -6.41 0.45
N LEU A 96 -12.96 -7.38 0.31
CA LEU A 96 -12.89 -8.43 -0.71
C LEU A 96 -14.31 -8.83 -1.12
N GLY A 97 -14.48 -9.31 -2.34
CA GLY A 97 -15.77 -9.83 -2.77
C GLY A 97 -15.96 -9.78 -4.28
N LYS A 98 -17.22 -9.88 -4.70
CA LYS A 98 -17.59 -9.74 -6.10
C LYS A 98 -17.65 -8.26 -6.49
N ILE A 99 -17.25 -7.98 -7.71
CA ILE A 99 -17.54 -6.72 -8.38
C ILE A 99 -18.98 -6.83 -8.87
N GLU A 100 -19.85 -5.89 -8.50
CA GLU A 100 -21.26 -5.92 -8.90
C GLU A 100 -21.45 -4.99 -10.10
N GLU A 101 -21.62 -5.58 -11.29
CA GLU A 101 -21.58 -4.90 -12.58
C GLU A 101 -20.22 -4.19 -12.77
N ASP A 102 -20.17 -2.93 -12.38
CA ASP A 102 -19.01 -2.03 -12.48
C ASP A 102 -18.51 -1.56 -11.10
N LYS A 103 -19.21 -1.92 -10.03
CA LYS A 103 -19.02 -1.30 -8.71
C LYS A 103 -18.13 -2.17 -7.81
N ILE A 104 -17.09 -1.55 -7.28
CA ILE A 104 -16.20 -2.11 -6.26
C ILE A 104 -16.53 -1.48 -4.91
N LEU A 105 -16.62 -2.30 -3.85
CA LEU A 105 -16.84 -1.84 -2.49
C LEU A 105 -15.56 -1.23 -1.92
N GLN A 106 -15.60 0.05 -1.53
CA GLN A 106 -14.50 0.75 -0.85
C GLN A 106 -14.58 0.56 0.66
N ALA A 107 -15.78 0.79 1.20
CA ALA A 107 -16.14 0.69 2.60
C ALA A 107 -17.68 0.67 2.69
N LYS A 108 -18.23 0.40 3.87
CA LYS A 108 -19.69 0.38 4.07
C LYS A 108 -20.32 1.71 3.58
N GLY A 109 -21.23 1.61 2.61
CA GLY A 109 -21.92 2.76 2.02
C GLY A 109 -21.11 3.56 0.98
N HIS A 110 -19.92 3.09 0.60
CA HIS A 110 -19.06 3.74 -0.40
C HIS A 110 -18.57 2.72 -1.43
N ASN A 111 -18.90 2.98 -2.69
CA ASN A 111 -18.45 2.20 -3.84
C ASN A 111 -17.80 3.15 -4.85
N TYR A 112 -16.96 2.61 -5.74
CA TYR A 112 -16.42 3.31 -6.90
C TYR A 112 -16.51 2.41 -8.14
N SER A 113 -16.44 2.98 -9.35
CA SER A 113 -16.51 2.21 -10.60
C SER A 113 -15.16 1.64 -11.02
N LEU A 114 -15.15 0.52 -11.78
CA LEU A 114 -13.94 0.03 -12.44
C LEU A 114 -13.41 1.07 -13.41
N GLU A 115 -14.27 1.75 -14.16
CA GLU A 115 -13.84 2.79 -15.09
C GLU A 115 -13.12 3.94 -14.36
N ALA A 116 -13.62 4.37 -13.19
CA ALA A 116 -12.92 5.38 -12.40
C ALA A 116 -11.57 4.87 -11.90
N LEU A 117 -11.50 3.63 -11.38
CA LEU A 117 -10.24 3.01 -10.97
C LEU A 117 -9.23 2.90 -12.12
N LEU A 118 -9.71 2.59 -13.33
CA LEU A 118 -8.91 2.34 -14.53
C LEU A 118 -8.77 3.57 -15.42
N ALA A 119 -8.96 4.78 -14.87
CA ALA A 119 -8.77 6.06 -15.56
C ALA A 119 -9.54 6.19 -16.89
N GLY A 120 -10.77 5.67 -16.94
CA GLY A 120 -11.65 5.70 -18.10
C GLY A 120 -11.32 4.65 -19.17
N ASN A 121 -10.42 3.69 -18.92
CA ASN A 121 -10.15 2.59 -19.84
C ASN A 121 -11.28 1.55 -19.81
N TYR A 122 -12.38 1.85 -20.50
CA TYR A 122 -13.57 1.01 -20.56
C TYR A 122 -13.29 -0.38 -21.16
N LEU A 123 -12.37 -0.49 -22.14
CA LEU A 123 -11.97 -1.77 -22.72
C LEU A 123 -11.36 -2.71 -21.66
N MET A 124 -10.53 -2.15 -20.76
CA MET A 124 -9.96 -2.91 -19.65
C MET A 124 -11.02 -3.17 -18.57
N ALA A 125 -11.89 -2.20 -18.27
CA ALA A 125 -12.97 -2.38 -17.30
C ALA A 125 -13.87 -3.56 -17.68
N ASP A 126 -14.23 -3.71 -18.95
CA ASP A 126 -15.06 -4.80 -19.46
C ASP A 126 -14.47 -6.19 -19.19
N LEU A 127 -13.14 -6.32 -19.09
CA LEU A 127 -12.48 -7.59 -18.73
C LEU A 127 -12.72 -8.01 -17.27
N PHE A 128 -13.04 -7.05 -16.40
CA PHE A 128 -13.17 -7.26 -14.95
C PHE A 128 -14.60 -7.06 -14.42
N ARG A 129 -15.53 -6.58 -15.24
CA ARG A 129 -16.95 -6.45 -14.86
C ARG A 129 -17.51 -7.79 -14.37
N ASN A 130 -18.28 -7.75 -13.28
CA ASN A 130 -18.78 -8.94 -12.60
C ASN A 130 -17.69 -9.93 -12.11
N GLY A 131 -16.43 -9.48 -12.03
CA GLY A 131 -15.31 -10.26 -11.52
C GLY A 131 -15.25 -10.32 -10.00
N THR A 132 -14.07 -10.62 -9.47
CA THR A 132 -13.78 -10.64 -8.02
C THR A 132 -12.63 -9.68 -7.73
N PHE A 133 -12.68 -9.02 -6.58
CA PHE A 133 -11.63 -8.10 -6.13
C PHE A 133 -11.17 -8.41 -4.71
N VAL A 134 -9.93 -8.03 -4.41
CA VAL A 134 -9.36 -8.01 -3.07
C VAL A 134 -8.55 -6.73 -2.92
N THR A 135 -8.85 -5.93 -1.90
CA THR A 135 -8.13 -4.71 -1.55
C THR A 135 -7.29 -4.96 -0.31
N THR A 136 -5.97 -4.90 -0.43
CA THR A 136 -5.03 -5.12 0.68
C THR A 136 -4.42 -3.80 1.14
N TYR A 137 -4.43 -3.55 2.44
CA TYR A 137 -3.78 -2.40 3.08
C TYR A 137 -2.45 -2.82 3.71
N LEU A 138 -1.36 -2.17 3.29
CA LEU A 138 -0.04 -2.29 3.88
C LEU A 138 0.12 -1.16 4.91
N SER A 139 0.23 -1.51 6.18
CA SER A 139 0.52 -0.54 7.24
C SER A 139 2.01 -0.17 7.23
N PRO A 140 2.41 0.96 7.85
CA PRO A 140 3.82 1.34 7.94
C PRO A 140 4.72 0.28 8.59
N ARG A 141 4.16 -0.67 9.35
CA ARG A 141 4.90 -1.78 9.97
C ARG A 141 5.34 -2.84 8.97
N ASP A 142 4.54 -3.06 7.94
CA ASP A 142 4.60 -4.27 7.12
C ASP A 142 5.80 -4.26 6.16
N TYR A 143 5.96 -5.35 5.41
CA TYR A 143 6.93 -5.45 4.33
C TYR A 143 6.38 -4.76 3.08
N HIS A 144 7.10 -3.77 2.54
CA HIS A 144 6.60 -2.88 1.48
C HIS A 144 7.09 -3.25 0.06
N ARG A 145 7.34 -4.53 -0.19
CA ARG A 145 7.41 -5.02 -1.59
C ARG A 145 6.23 -5.94 -1.85
N VAL A 146 5.72 -5.88 -3.07
CA VAL A 146 4.59 -6.69 -3.53
C VAL A 146 5.13 -7.74 -4.50
N HIS A 147 4.61 -8.96 -4.38
CA HIS A 147 4.96 -10.10 -5.21
C HIS A 147 3.77 -10.54 -6.07
N MET A 148 4.04 -11.40 -7.05
CA MET A 148 3.02 -11.91 -7.95
C MET A 148 2.15 -12.96 -7.24
N PRO A 149 0.80 -12.92 -7.40
CA PRO A 149 -0.09 -13.91 -6.80
C PRO A 149 -0.09 -15.26 -7.55
N CYS A 150 0.43 -15.30 -8.78
CA CYS A 150 0.59 -16.48 -9.61
C CYS A 150 1.55 -16.19 -10.79
N ASN A 151 1.85 -17.22 -11.59
CA ASN A 151 2.59 -17.05 -12.83
C ASN A 151 1.81 -16.22 -13.86
N GLY A 152 2.48 -15.29 -14.54
CA GLY A 152 1.84 -14.43 -15.53
C GLY A 152 2.83 -13.80 -16.50
N ILE A 153 2.30 -13.26 -17.60
CA ILE A 153 3.06 -12.52 -18.61
C ILE A 153 2.61 -11.06 -18.52
N LEU A 154 3.55 -10.14 -18.30
CA LEU A 154 3.26 -8.71 -18.29
C LEU A 154 2.73 -8.27 -19.66
N ARG A 155 1.56 -7.61 -19.68
CA ARG A 155 0.91 -7.13 -20.92
C ARG A 155 0.84 -5.61 -20.99
N GLU A 156 0.40 -4.97 -19.91
CA GLU A 156 0.17 -3.53 -19.86
C GLU A 156 0.59 -2.97 -18.50
N MET A 157 0.98 -1.70 -18.47
CA MET A 157 1.28 -0.94 -17.26
C MET A 157 0.85 0.52 -17.48
N ILE A 158 -0.01 1.03 -16.60
CA ILE A 158 -0.55 2.39 -16.70
C ILE A 158 -0.16 3.15 -15.44
N TYR A 159 0.50 4.30 -15.61
CA TYR A 159 0.70 5.27 -14.54
C TYR A 159 -0.38 6.35 -14.67
N VAL A 160 -1.14 6.58 -13.59
CA VAL A 160 -2.16 7.62 -13.56
C VAL A 160 -1.77 8.68 -12.52
N PRO A 161 -1.66 9.97 -12.89
CA PRO A 161 -1.51 11.03 -11.91
C PRO A 161 -2.78 11.15 -11.06
N GLY A 162 -2.63 11.43 -9.77
CA GLY A 162 -3.77 11.58 -8.85
C GLY A 162 -3.35 12.20 -7.52
N ASP A 163 -4.31 12.30 -6.61
CA ASP A 163 -4.11 12.87 -5.28
C ASP A 163 -3.39 11.91 -4.32
N LEU A 164 -2.66 12.48 -3.35
CA LEU A 164 -1.86 11.73 -2.37
C LEU A 164 -2.53 11.66 -0.99
N PHE A 165 -3.82 11.33 -0.95
CA PHE A 165 -4.51 11.10 0.33
C PHE A 165 -3.89 9.92 1.07
N SER A 166 -3.79 10.04 2.40
CA SER A 166 -3.36 8.89 3.20
C SER A 166 -4.42 7.80 3.13
N VAL A 167 -4.01 6.58 2.79
CA VAL A 167 -4.89 5.41 2.87
C VAL A 167 -4.86 4.85 4.28
N ASN A 168 -6.01 4.87 4.95
CA ASN A 168 -6.28 4.19 6.22
C ASN A 168 -7.79 3.96 6.34
N HIS A 169 -8.21 3.21 7.37
CA HIS A 169 -9.62 2.87 7.55
C HIS A 169 -10.54 4.10 7.69
N LEU A 170 -10.05 5.19 8.29
CA LEU A 170 -10.83 6.41 8.45
C LEU A 170 -11.04 7.12 7.11
N THR A 171 -10.00 7.28 6.30
CA THR A 171 -10.13 7.92 4.98
C THR A 171 -10.89 7.03 4.00
N ALA A 172 -10.70 5.72 4.02
CA ALA A 172 -11.45 4.77 3.17
C ALA A 172 -12.98 4.83 3.39
N GLN A 173 -13.43 5.23 4.58
CA GLN A 173 -14.85 5.37 4.92
C GLN A 173 -15.43 6.76 4.61
N ASN A 174 -14.60 7.77 4.33
CA ASN A 174 -15.04 9.17 4.30
C ASN A 174 -14.61 9.94 3.04
N VAL A 175 -13.56 9.48 2.35
CA VAL A 175 -13.11 10.08 1.10
C VAL A 175 -13.73 9.28 -0.06
N PRO A 176 -14.64 9.87 -0.85
CA PRO A 176 -15.22 9.18 -2.00
C PRO A 176 -14.14 8.94 -3.06
N ASN A 177 -14.23 7.80 -3.75
CA ASN A 177 -13.30 7.43 -4.83
C ASN A 177 -11.82 7.51 -4.41
N LEU A 178 -11.49 7.15 -3.16
CA LEU A 178 -10.14 7.31 -2.60
C LEU A 178 -9.05 6.58 -3.41
N PHE A 179 -9.42 5.46 -4.04
CA PHE A 179 -8.50 4.64 -4.82
C PHE A 179 -8.53 4.97 -6.32
N CYS A 180 -9.43 5.86 -6.73
CA CYS A 180 -9.49 6.32 -8.10
C CYS A 180 -8.60 7.56 -8.26
N PRO A 181 -7.90 7.68 -9.39
CA PRO A 181 -7.08 8.85 -9.73
C PRO A 181 -7.88 10.15 -9.86
#